data_AF-A0A0J7ML85-F1
#
_entry.id   AF-A0A0J7ML85-F1
#
_cell.length_a   1.000
_cell.length_b   1.000
_cell.length_c   1.000
_cell.angle_alpha   90.00
_cell.angle_beta   90.00
_cell.angle_gamma   90.00
#
_symmetry.space_group_name_H-M   'P 1'
#
loop_
_entity.id
_entity.type
_entity.pdbx_description
1 polymer ?
#
loop_
_entity_poly.entity_id
_entity_poly.type
_entity_poly.pdbx_seq_one_letter_code
_entity_poly.pdbx_strand_id
1 'polypeptide(L)'
;LMSIGLVFLASGAAQNHAERFWVVSGLVGAGYGAVFSLTPLIVTIIWGVENFATNFGIIAMLPALGSTFWGLVYSGVYQVGAKRSGSARSGGDPDDAIFCYGKQCYSATYWAEGISVWAACVLLFWAWRGKSGWQQRDIVI
;
A
#
# COMPACT_ATOMS: atom_id res chain seq x y z
N LEU A 1 3.03 10.82 -1.86
CA LEU A 1 2.99 10.86 -0.37
C LEU A 1 3.06 9.46 0.21
N MET A 2 2.05 8.62 -0.03
CA MET A 2 2.00 7.25 0.50
C MET A 2 3.24 6.40 0.15
N SER A 3 3.71 6.42 -1.10
CA SER A 3 4.93 5.72 -1.52
C SER A 3 6.19 6.15 -0.75
N ILE A 4 6.31 7.43 -0.37
CA ILE A 4 7.45 7.94 0.40
C ILE A 4 7.43 7.36 1.81
N GLY A 5 6.26 7.30 2.46
CA GLY A 5 6.11 6.68 3.78
C GLY A 5 6.46 5.18 3.76
N LEU A 6 5.98 4.45 2.74
CA LEU A 6 6.26 3.03 2.56
C LEU A 6 7.74 2.75 2.30
N VAL A 7 8.39 3.52 1.42
CA VAL A 7 9.82 3.38 1.13
C VAL A 7 10.68 3.79 2.33
N PHE A 8 10.29 4.83 3.07
CA PHE A 8 10.97 5.22 4.31
C PHE A 8 10.93 4.09 5.35
N LEU A 9 9.76 3.46 5.53
CA LEU A 9 9.64 2.29 6.37
C LEU A 9 10.47 1.12 5.82
N ALA A 10 10.38 0.81 4.54
CA ALA A 10 11.10 -0.30 3.88
C ALA A 10 12.62 -0.16 3.97
N SER A 11 13.14 1.06 3.90
CA SER A 11 14.56 1.36 4.10
C SER A 11 15.03 1.06 5.54
N GLY A 12 14.07 0.93 6.47
CA GLY A 12 14.26 0.72 7.90
C GLY A 12 14.93 1.89 8.62
N ALA A 13 14.80 3.10 8.09
CA ALA A 13 15.22 4.34 8.75
C ALA A 13 14.43 4.64 10.04
N ALA A 14 13.21 4.08 10.13
CA ALA A 14 12.37 4.11 11.33
C ALA A 14 12.67 2.97 12.33
N GLN A 15 13.47 1.97 11.94
CA GLN A 15 13.72 0.83 12.82
C GLN A 15 14.56 1.26 14.03
N ASN A 16 14.13 0.82 15.22
CA ASN A 16 14.71 1.19 16.53
C ASN A 16 14.66 2.69 16.88
N HIS A 17 13.91 3.48 16.09
CA HIS A 17 13.76 4.92 16.25
C HIS A 17 12.27 5.28 16.22
N ALA A 18 11.57 4.99 17.31
CA ALA A 18 10.12 5.18 17.42
C ALA A 18 9.71 6.65 17.17
N GLU A 19 10.59 7.60 17.49
CA GLU A 19 10.40 9.03 17.28
C GLU A 19 10.37 9.44 15.79
N ARG A 20 10.75 8.55 14.87
CA ARG A 20 10.66 8.78 13.42
C ARG A 20 9.41 8.19 12.80
N PHE A 21 8.67 7.39 13.55
CA PHE A 21 7.52 6.64 13.04
C PHE A 21 6.36 7.56 12.62
N TRP A 22 6.25 8.76 13.21
CA TRP A 22 5.26 9.77 12.80
C TRP A 22 5.37 10.14 11.32
N VAL A 23 6.57 10.07 10.72
CA VAL A 23 6.78 10.34 9.29
C VAL A 23 6.02 9.31 8.45
N VAL A 24 6.12 8.03 8.82
CA VAL A 24 5.41 6.95 8.13
C VAL A 24 3.91 7.12 8.30
N SER A 25 3.44 7.23 9.55
CA SER A 25 2.02 7.36 9.86
C SER A 25 1.39 8.59 9.22
N GLY A 26 2.08 9.73 9.25
CA GLY A 26 1.61 10.98 8.65
C GLY A 26 1.54 10.90 7.12
N LEU A 27 2.58 10.40 6.45
CA LEU A 27 2.62 10.31 5.00
C LEU A 27 1.64 9.27 4.44
N VAL A 28 1.53 8.10 5.09
CA VAL A 28 0.59 7.05 4.70
C VAL A 28 -0.84 7.50 5.00
N GLY A 29 -1.09 8.06 6.19
CA GLY A 29 -2.41 8.58 6.58
C GLY A 29 -2.91 9.71 5.67
N ALA A 30 -2.07 10.69 5.38
CA ALA A 30 -2.41 11.78 4.44
C ALA A 30 -2.67 11.25 3.02
N GLY A 31 -1.84 10.30 2.55
CA GLY A 31 -2.04 9.67 1.24
C GLY A 31 -3.34 8.88 1.15
N TYR A 32 -3.64 8.06 2.16
CA TYR A 32 -4.89 7.32 2.26
C TYR A 32 -6.10 8.25 2.32
N GLY A 33 -6.06 9.29 3.15
CA GLY A 33 -7.12 10.29 3.25
C GLY A 33 -7.38 10.98 1.91
N ALA A 34 -6.33 11.37 1.19
CA ALA A 34 -6.46 11.95 -0.15
C ALA A 34 -7.16 10.99 -1.13
N VAL A 35 -6.78 9.70 -1.14
CA VAL A 35 -7.43 8.70 -2.00
C VAL A 35 -8.88 8.50 -1.62
N PHE A 36 -9.19 8.41 -0.32
CA PHE A 36 -10.56 8.24 0.17
C PHE A 36 -11.47 9.41 -0.24
N SER A 37 -10.97 10.64 -0.23
CA SER A 37 -11.73 11.82 -0.67
C SER A 37 -11.82 11.97 -2.19
N LEU A 38 -10.73 11.68 -2.92
CA LEU A 38 -10.69 11.84 -4.38
C LEU A 38 -11.47 10.76 -5.11
N THR A 39 -11.52 9.53 -4.59
CA THR A 39 -12.20 8.40 -5.23
C THR A 39 -13.69 8.69 -5.52
N PRO A 40 -14.53 9.07 -4.54
CA PRO A 40 -15.94 9.37 -4.82
C PRO A 40 -16.11 10.60 -5.72
N LEU A 41 -15.23 11.60 -5.60
CA LEU A 41 -15.24 12.77 -6.49
C LEU A 41 -15.01 12.35 -7.96
N ILE A 42 -13.96 11.56 -8.21
CA ILE A 42 -13.61 11.06 -9.54
C ILE A 42 -14.76 10.20 -10.09
N VAL A 43 -15.31 9.29 -9.29
CA VAL A 43 -16.45 8.44 -9.71
C VAL A 43 -17.65 9.29 -10.14
N THR A 44 -17.93 10.38 -9.41
CA THR A 44 -19.05 11.28 -9.71
C THR A 44 -18.82 12.05 -11.01
N ILE A 45 -17.61 12.57 -11.23
CA ILE A 45 -17.24 13.30 -12.46
C ILE A 45 -17.38 12.41 -13.70
N ILE A 46 -17.08 11.13 -13.53
CA ILE A 46 -16.95 10.16 -14.60
C ILE A 46 -18.29 9.50 -14.98
N TRP A 47 -19.03 9.01 -13.98
CA TRP A 47 -20.23 8.17 -14.15
C TRP A 47 -21.51 8.90 -13.73
N GLY A 48 -21.40 10.13 -13.24
CA GLY A 48 -22.52 10.90 -12.72
C GLY A 48 -23.02 10.39 -11.36
N VAL A 49 -23.95 11.14 -10.78
CA VAL A 49 -24.57 10.81 -9.47
C VAL A 49 -25.59 9.68 -9.56
N GLU A 50 -26.19 9.46 -10.74
CA GLU A 50 -27.29 8.50 -10.95
C GLU A 50 -26.83 7.05 -10.74
N ASN A 51 -25.61 6.73 -11.17
CA ASN A 51 -25.00 5.40 -11.01
C ASN A 51 -23.86 5.41 -9.97
N PHE A 52 -23.80 6.44 -9.12
CA PHE A 52 -22.68 6.63 -8.18
C PHE A 52 -22.57 5.46 -7.19
N ALA A 53 -23.67 5.08 -6.54
CA ALA A 53 -23.65 4.09 -5.47
C ALA A 53 -23.10 2.74 -5.92
N THR A 54 -23.47 2.28 -7.11
CA THR A 54 -22.99 1.01 -7.67
C THR A 54 -21.51 1.10 -8.05
N ASN A 55 -21.10 2.15 -8.78
CA ASN A 55 -19.72 2.29 -9.23
C ASN A 55 -18.75 2.53 -8.06
N PHE A 56 -19.08 3.46 -7.18
CA PHE A 56 -18.31 3.72 -5.97
C PHE A 56 -18.31 2.49 -5.05
N GLY A 57 -19.44 1.81 -4.90
CA GLY A 57 -19.54 0.59 -4.09
C GLY A 57 -18.56 -0.50 -4.54
N ILE A 58 -18.47 -0.76 -5.84
CA ILE A 58 -17.51 -1.74 -6.38
C ILE A 58 -16.06 -1.30 -6.08
N ILE A 59 -15.73 -0.03 -6.32
CA ILE A 59 -14.38 0.50 -6.08
C ILE A 59 -14.03 0.48 -4.59
N ALA A 60 -14.99 0.78 -3.71
CA ALA A 60 -14.81 0.81 -2.26
C ALA A 60 -14.58 -0.59 -1.65
N MET A 61 -14.88 -1.67 -2.38
CA MET A 61 -14.56 -3.04 -1.96
C MET A 61 -13.13 -3.46 -2.29
N LEU A 62 -12.47 -2.81 -3.27
CA LEU A 62 -11.10 -3.14 -3.67
C LEU A 62 -10.05 -3.00 -2.54
N PRO A 63 -10.14 -2.01 -1.62
CA PRO A 63 -9.26 -1.93 -0.45
C PRO A 63 -9.27 -3.18 0.41
N ALA A 64 -10.42 -3.86 0.56
CA ALA A 64 -10.51 -5.10 1.32
C ALA A 64 -9.69 -6.22 0.65
N LEU A 65 -9.83 -6.37 -0.68
CA LEU A 65 -9.05 -7.34 -1.46
C LEU A 65 -7.55 -7.02 -1.41
N GLY A 66 -7.18 -5.75 -1.56
CA GLY A 66 -5.79 -5.31 -1.50
C GLY A 66 -5.17 -5.57 -0.12
N SER A 67 -5.91 -5.28 0.95
CA SER A 67 -5.48 -5.55 2.33
C SER A 67 -5.25 -7.04 2.58
N THR A 68 -6.17 -7.90 2.14
CA THR A 68 -6.00 -9.36 2.26
C THR A 68 -4.81 -9.86 1.46
N PHE A 69 -4.65 -9.41 0.21
CA PHE A 69 -3.52 -9.81 -0.64
C PHE A 69 -2.17 -9.44 -0.01
N TRP A 70 -1.98 -8.17 0.36
CA TRP A 70 -0.74 -7.71 0.98
C TRP A 70 -0.51 -8.29 2.37
N GLY A 71 -1.58 -8.56 3.13
CA GLY A 71 -1.50 -9.28 4.39
C GLY A 71 -0.92 -10.69 4.23
N LEU A 72 -1.38 -11.45 3.24
CA LEU A 72 -0.85 -12.78 2.94
C LEU A 72 0.61 -12.73 2.48
N VAL A 73 0.95 -11.79 1.60
CA VAL A 73 2.33 -11.58 1.13
C VAL A 73 3.24 -11.22 2.32
N TYR A 74 2.81 -10.30 3.18
CA TYR A 74 3.53 -9.92 4.39
C TYR A 74 3.78 -11.13 5.29
N SER A 75 2.75 -11.94 5.58
CA SER A 75 2.88 -13.14 6.40
C SER A 75 3.90 -14.12 5.82
N GLY A 76 3.92 -14.31 4.49
CA GLY A 76 4.91 -15.15 3.82
C GLY A 76 6.34 -14.62 3.97
N VAL A 77 6.56 -13.33 3.71
CA VAL A 77 7.87 -12.67 3.88
C VAL A 77 8.33 -12.75 5.34
N TYR A 78 7.42 -12.51 6.29
CA TYR A 78 7.69 -12.58 7.71
C TYR A 78 8.14 -13.98 8.14
N GLN A 79 7.45 -15.03 7.69
CA GLN A 79 7.82 -16.42 7.98
C GLN A 79 9.20 -16.78 7.39
N VAL A 80 9.51 -16.33 6.18
CA VAL A 80 10.85 -16.54 5.58
C VAL A 80 11.92 -15.80 6.38
N GLY A 81 11.65 -14.57 6.80
CA GLY A 81 12.53 -13.79 7.67
C GLY A 81 12.75 -14.47 9.02
N ALA A 82 11.70 -15.03 9.62
CA ALA A 82 11.75 -15.75 10.89
C ALA A 82 12.66 -16.99 10.79
N LYS A 83 12.45 -17.83 9.77
CA LYS A 83 13.27 -19.03 9.51
C LYS A 83 14.76 -18.72 9.31
N ARG A 84 15.07 -17.63 8.60
CA ARG A 84 16.46 -17.17 8.40
C ARG A 84 17.10 -16.60 9.68
N SER A 85 16.30 -16.01 10.56
CA SER A 85 16.79 -15.44 11.82
C SER A 85 16.96 -16.53 12.91
N GLY A 86 16.09 -17.53 12.92
CA GLY A 86 16.18 -18.69 13.83
C GLY A 86 17.35 -19.63 13.51
N SER A 87 17.69 -19.79 12.23
CA SER A 87 18.88 -20.59 11.82
C SER A 87 20.22 -19.95 12.21
N ALA A 88 20.26 -18.64 12.47
CA ALA A 88 21.43 -17.94 13.01
C ALA A 88 21.52 -18.03 14.55
N ARG A 89 20.42 -18.36 15.24
CA ARG A 89 20.36 -18.57 16.69
C ARG A 89 20.30 -20.06 16.99
N SER A 90 21.41 -20.76 16.75
CA SER A 90 21.60 -22.14 17.19
C SER A 90 21.71 -22.17 18.73
N GLY A 91 20.59 -22.03 19.43
CA GLY A 91 20.51 -22.01 20.89
C GLY A 91 19.33 -21.24 21.52
N GLY A 92 18.41 -20.66 20.73
CA GLY A 92 17.23 -19.94 21.25
C GLY A 92 16.01 -20.85 21.44
N ASP A 93 15.16 -20.49 22.41
CA ASP A 93 13.93 -21.20 22.82
C ASP A 93 12.99 -21.49 21.62
N PRO A 94 12.23 -22.60 21.59
CA PRO A 94 11.34 -22.93 20.46
C PRO A 94 10.29 -21.83 20.17
N ASP A 95 9.94 -21.02 21.17
CA ASP A 95 9.00 -19.91 21.06
C ASP A 95 9.58 -18.70 20.31
N ASP A 96 10.91 -18.52 20.28
CA ASP A 96 11.60 -17.46 19.51
C ASP A 96 11.55 -17.70 17.99
N ALA A 97 11.21 -18.91 17.55
CA ALA A 97 11.04 -19.21 16.12
C ALA A 97 9.80 -18.50 15.52
N ILE A 98 8.88 -18.03 16.36
CA ILE A 98 7.63 -17.38 15.94
C ILE A 98 7.84 -15.90 15.63
N PHE A 99 8.76 -15.21 16.31
CA PHE A 99 8.95 -13.77 16.18
C PHE A 99 10.14 -13.39 15.29
N CYS A 100 9.85 -12.68 14.19
CA CYS A 100 10.84 -12.08 13.32
C CYS A 100 11.13 -10.62 13.71
N TYR A 101 12.41 -10.30 13.92
CA TYR A 101 12.87 -8.95 14.24
C TYR A 101 13.85 -8.42 13.20
N GLY A 102 13.59 -7.23 12.68
CA GLY A 102 14.51 -6.52 11.78
C GLY A 102 13.96 -6.31 10.37
N LYS A 103 14.73 -5.61 9.54
CA LYS A 103 14.31 -5.17 8.20
C LYS A 103 13.93 -6.34 7.31
N GLN A 104 14.59 -7.48 7.45
CA GLN A 104 14.36 -8.67 6.65
C GLN A 104 12.95 -9.24 6.79
N CYS A 105 12.23 -8.90 7.86
CA CYS A 105 10.88 -9.41 8.13
C CYS A 105 9.79 -8.66 7.34
N TYR A 106 10.07 -7.42 6.92
CA TYR A 106 9.05 -6.53 6.37
C TYR A 106 9.49 -5.70 5.15
N SER A 107 10.79 -5.45 4.99
CA SER A 107 11.33 -4.50 4.00
C SER A 107 10.90 -4.82 2.57
N ALA A 108 10.94 -6.10 2.17
CA ALA A 108 10.56 -6.52 0.83
C ALA A 108 9.07 -6.21 0.53
N THR A 109 8.19 -6.46 1.49
CA THR A 109 6.75 -6.19 1.35
C THR A 109 6.50 -4.70 1.14
N TYR A 110 7.06 -3.84 1.99
CA TYR A 110 6.83 -2.39 1.90
C TYR A 110 7.49 -1.76 0.67
N TRP A 111 8.61 -2.29 0.17
CA TRP A 111 9.15 -1.90 -1.13
C TRP A 111 8.17 -2.22 -2.26
N ALA A 112 7.61 -3.42 -2.25
CA ALA A 112 6.68 -3.86 -3.27
C ALA A 112 5.35 -3.08 -3.21
N GLU A 113 4.83 -2.79 -2.01
CA GLU A 113 3.68 -1.87 -1.83
C GLU A 113 4.00 -0.46 -2.36
N GLY A 114 5.20 0.05 -2.10
CA GLY A 114 5.67 1.33 -2.64
C GLY A 114 5.66 1.37 -4.17
N ILE A 115 6.06 0.28 -4.83
CA ILE A 115 6.00 0.12 -6.29
C ILE A 115 4.56 0.05 -6.78
N SER A 116 3.66 -0.64 -6.06
CA SER A 116 2.24 -0.70 -6.42
C SER A 116 1.58 0.67 -6.42
N VAL A 117 1.96 1.57 -5.51
CA VAL A 117 1.46 2.97 -5.54
C VAL A 117 1.87 3.66 -6.84
N TRP A 118 3.12 3.50 -7.29
CA TRP A 118 3.58 4.07 -8.56
C TRP A 118 2.86 3.45 -9.76
N ALA A 119 2.69 2.13 -9.77
CA ALA A 119 1.92 1.45 -10.81
C ALA A 119 0.48 1.97 -10.87
N ALA A 120 -0.18 2.17 -9.73
CA ALA A 120 -1.51 2.75 -9.68
C ALA A 120 -1.55 4.18 -10.24
N CYS A 121 -0.58 5.04 -9.90
CA CYS A 121 -0.47 6.38 -10.46
C CYS A 121 -0.29 6.36 -11.99
N VAL A 122 0.55 5.46 -12.51
CA VAL A 122 0.78 5.31 -13.96
C VAL A 122 -0.50 4.82 -14.66
N LEU A 123 -1.19 3.84 -14.09
CA LEU A 123 -2.46 3.32 -14.63
C LEU A 123 -3.55 4.39 -14.63
N LEU A 124 -3.66 5.19 -13.55
CA LEU A 124 -4.60 6.30 -13.48
C LEU A 124 -4.26 7.37 -14.52
N PHE A 125 -2.98 7.75 -14.63
CA PHE A 125 -2.52 8.70 -15.63
C PHE A 125 -2.80 8.21 -17.05
N TRP A 126 -2.55 6.92 -17.31
CA TRP A 126 -2.84 6.29 -18.59
C TRP A 126 -4.33 6.22 -18.88
N ALA A 127 -5.17 5.90 -17.89
CA ALA A 127 -6.62 5.96 -18.05
C ALA A 127 -7.08 7.37 -18.45
N TRP A 128 -6.47 8.41 -17.87
CA TRP A 128 -6.82 9.81 -18.14
C TRP A 128 -6.36 10.31 -19.52
N ARG A 129 -5.06 10.12 -19.82
CA ARG A 129 -4.36 10.69 -20.99
C ARG A 129 -4.13 9.72 -22.15
N GLY A 130 -4.38 8.43 -21.94
CA GLY A 130 -4.16 7.38 -22.94
C GLY A 130 -5.11 7.47 -24.14
N LYS A 131 -4.89 6.61 -25.14
CA LYS A 131 -5.79 6.49 -26.29
C LYS A 131 -7.17 6.05 -25.81
N SER A 132 -8.21 6.80 -26.18
CA SER A 132 -9.59 6.64 -25.68
C SER A 132 -9.79 6.91 -24.18
N GLY A 133 -8.85 7.61 -23.55
CA GLY A 133 -8.93 8.01 -22.14
C GLY A 133 -9.98 9.08 -21.85
N TRP A 134 -10.21 9.35 -20.57
CA TRP A 134 -11.25 10.25 -20.06
C TRP A 134 -11.22 11.65 -20.69
N GLN A 135 -10.02 12.19 -20.98
CA GLN A 135 -9.90 13.49 -21.65
C GLN A 135 -10.45 13.53 -23.06
N GLN A 136 -10.45 12.41 -23.79
CA GLN A 136 -11.02 12.36 -25.15
C GLN A 136 -12.54 12.28 -25.14
N ARG A 137 -13.15 12.12 -23.96
CA ARG A 137 -14.61 12.03 -23.74
C ARG A 137 -15.17 13.31 -23.12
N ASP A 138 -14.43 14.42 -23.19
CA ASP A 138 -14.76 15.73 -22.60
C ASP A 138 -14.98 15.72 -21.07
N ILE A 139 -14.41 14.75 -20.37
CA ILE A 139 -14.44 14.69 -18.90
C ILE A 139 -13.24 15.48 -18.36
N VAL A 140 -13.51 16.68 -17.85
CA VAL A 140 -12.54 17.62 -17.30
C VAL A 140 -12.70 17.67 -15.77
N ILE A 141 -11.57 17.68 -15.04
CA ILE A 141 -11.52 17.88 -13.58
C ILE A 141 -11.68 19.35 -13.25
#